data_AF-A0A3B9YTB6-F1
#
_entry.id   AF-A0A3B9YTB6-F1
#
_cell.length_a   1.000
_cell.length_b   1.000
_cell.length_c   1.000
_cell.angle_alpha   90.00
_cell.angle_beta   90.00
_cell.angle_gamma   90.00
#
_symmetry.space_group_name_H-M   'P 1'
#
loop_
_entity.id
_entity.type
_entity.pdbx_description
1 polymer ?
#
loop_
_entity_poly.entity_id
_entity_poly.type
_entity_poly.pdbx_seq_one_letter_code
_entity_poly.pdbx_strand_id
1 'polypeptide(L)'
;MAMLVRTLAFSAALCATAASTLAYDLVVATDQSRVIKLDAPANTIIVGNPMIAEVTMVDNQTVAVLGRMMGQTNIIALDKAGNEVHNQNVAVRLNDQQIVTLYKGNVGPRTFSCAPRCEWMIHPGDLDFKEIHENAEKKQDLAEGAAGLSGKPK
;
A
#
# COMPACT_ATOMS: atom_id res chain seq x y z
N MET A 1 -58.41 -35.84 -27.95
CA MET A 1 -58.46 -34.37 -27.99
C MET A 1 -57.54 -33.87 -26.89
N ALA A 2 -56.34 -33.45 -27.28
CA ALA A 2 -55.25 -33.06 -26.38
C ALA A 2 -55.38 -31.59 -25.99
N MET A 3 -55.09 -31.26 -24.73
CA MET A 3 -54.55 -29.97 -24.25
C MET A 3 -54.32 -30.12 -22.73
N LEU A 4 -53.11 -30.41 -22.22
CA LEU A 4 -51.99 -29.49 -21.98
C LEU A 4 -52.40 -28.19 -21.27
N VAL A 5 -52.20 -28.10 -19.95
CA VAL A 5 -51.47 -26.97 -19.32
C VAL A 5 -50.77 -27.50 -18.05
N ARG A 6 -49.45 -27.66 -18.17
CA ARG A 6 -48.50 -27.86 -17.06
C ARG A 6 -48.41 -26.55 -16.26
N THR A 7 -48.81 -26.53 -15.00
CA THR A 7 -48.48 -25.43 -14.08
C THR A 7 -47.06 -25.62 -13.56
N LEU A 8 -46.21 -24.66 -13.93
CA LEU A 8 -44.77 -24.62 -13.65
C LEU A 8 -44.49 -24.56 -12.15
N ALA A 9 -43.69 -25.51 -11.66
CA ALA A 9 -42.91 -25.38 -10.45
C ALA A 9 -41.75 -24.41 -10.71
N PHE A 10 -41.89 -23.15 -10.30
CA PHE A 10 -40.81 -22.17 -10.33
C PHE A 10 -40.14 -22.11 -8.95
N SER A 11 -39.41 -23.17 -8.60
CA SER A 11 -38.47 -23.12 -7.46
C SER A 11 -37.30 -22.24 -7.87
N ALA A 12 -37.31 -21.00 -7.40
CA ALA A 12 -36.19 -20.07 -7.52
C ALA A 12 -34.98 -20.62 -6.74
N ALA A 13 -34.11 -21.34 -7.44
CA ALA A 13 -32.78 -21.68 -6.95
C ALA A 13 -31.96 -20.37 -6.85
N LEU A 14 -31.94 -19.78 -5.67
CA LEU A 14 -31.07 -18.66 -5.33
C LEU A 14 -29.63 -19.19 -5.26
N CYS A 15 -28.94 -19.23 -6.40
CA CYS A 15 -27.49 -19.47 -6.43
C CYS A 15 -26.79 -18.30 -5.73
N ALA A 16 -26.47 -18.47 -4.45
CA ALA A 16 -25.53 -17.63 -3.75
C ALA A 16 -24.13 -17.89 -4.34
N THR A 17 -23.72 -17.06 -5.29
CA THR A 17 -22.32 -17.02 -5.71
C THR A 17 -21.53 -16.42 -4.55
N ALA A 18 -20.84 -17.28 -3.80
CA ALA A 18 -19.80 -16.86 -2.88
C ALA A 18 -18.73 -16.11 -3.68
N ALA A 19 -18.68 -14.79 -3.53
CA ALA A 19 -17.57 -14.01 -4.06
C ALA A 19 -16.32 -14.40 -3.25
N SER A 20 -15.43 -15.18 -3.85
CA SER A 20 -14.11 -15.42 -3.31
C SER A 20 -13.36 -14.09 -3.31
N THR A 21 -13.36 -13.38 -2.18
CA THR A 21 -12.45 -12.26 -1.99
C THR A 21 -11.04 -12.84 -2.01
N LEU A 22 -10.23 -12.49 -3.00
CA LEU A 22 -8.79 -12.73 -2.97
C LEU A 22 -8.23 -11.88 -1.83
N ALA A 23 -8.29 -12.42 -0.62
CA ALA A 23 -7.64 -11.83 0.54
C ALA A 23 -6.14 -11.88 0.28
N TYR A 24 -5.49 -10.71 0.34
CA TYR A 24 -4.03 -10.67 0.41
C TYR A 24 -3.62 -11.23 1.77
N ASP A 25 -2.67 -12.15 1.79
CA ASP A 25 -2.25 -12.83 3.02
C ASP A 25 -1.64 -11.85 4.03
N LEU A 26 -0.88 -10.85 3.57
CA LEU A 26 -0.35 -9.76 4.40
C LEU A 26 -0.61 -8.40 3.75
N VAL A 27 -1.25 -7.50 4.49
CA VAL A 27 -1.41 -6.09 4.09
C VAL A 27 -0.56 -5.22 5.01
N VAL A 28 0.33 -4.44 4.41
CA VAL A 28 1.22 -3.49 5.10
C VAL A 28 0.93 -2.09 4.58
N ALA A 29 0.87 -1.10 5.46
CA ALA A 29 0.72 0.28 5.03
C ALA A 29 2.08 0.85 4.59
N THR A 30 2.07 1.86 3.70
CA THR A 30 3.31 2.59 3.35
C THR A 30 3.95 3.15 4.60
N ASP A 31 5.28 3.10 4.68
CA ASP A 31 6.08 3.64 5.77
C ASP A 31 5.73 3.04 7.15
N GLN A 32 5.07 1.87 7.15
CA GLN A 32 4.80 1.10 8.35
C GLN A 32 5.42 -0.29 8.27
N SER A 33 5.72 -0.84 9.45
CA SER A 33 6.18 -2.21 9.59
C SER A 33 5.11 -3.12 10.20
N ARG A 34 5.13 -4.37 9.79
CA ARG A 34 4.38 -5.47 10.40
C ARG A 34 5.35 -6.57 10.78
N VAL A 35 5.19 -7.10 11.99
CA VAL A 35 5.95 -8.28 12.42
C VAL A 35 5.12 -9.50 12.13
N ILE A 36 5.71 -10.49 11.47
CA ILE A 36 5.09 -11.79 11.19
C ILE A 36 5.95 -12.91 11.77
N LYS A 37 5.30 -14.00 12.16
CA LYS A 37 5.95 -15.24 12.56
C LYS A 37 5.92 -16.21 11.39
N LEU A 38 7.05 -16.85 11.13
CA LEU A 38 7.21 -17.89 10.12
C LEU A 38 6.74 -19.24 10.67
N ASP A 39 6.34 -20.14 9.76
CA ASP A 39 5.84 -21.47 10.14
C ASP A 39 6.95 -22.37 10.72
N ALA A 40 8.20 -22.13 10.31
CA ALA A 40 9.40 -22.78 10.84
C ALA A 40 10.61 -21.83 10.81
N PRO A 41 11.73 -22.17 11.49
CA PRO A 41 12.93 -21.35 11.44
C PRO A 41 13.49 -21.22 10.01
N ALA A 42 13.79 -19.99 9.60
CA ALA A 42 14.40 -19.66 8.32
C ALA A 42 15.83 -19.13 8.49
N ASN A 43 16.62 -19.31 7.44
CA ASN A 43 18.00 -18.83 7.33
C ASN A 43 18.17 -17.84 6.20
N THR A 44 17.31 -17.90 5.19
CA THR A 44 17.36 -17.04 4.02
C THR A 44 15.97 -16.48 3.78
N ILE A 45 15.90 -15.16 3.53
CA ILE A 45 14.68 -14.47 3.11
C ILE A 45 14.91 -13.93 1.71
N ILE A 46 13.94 -14.16 0.84
CA ILE A 46 13.89 -13.64 -0.53
C ILE A 46 12.65 -12.76 -0.63
N VAL A 47 12.84 -11.56 -1.16
CA VAL A 47 11.75 -10.62 -1.45
C VAL A 47 11.65 -10.46 -2.95
N GLY A 48 10.45 -10.66 -3.51
CA GLY A 48 10.24 -10.59 -4.96
C GLY A 48 10.62 -9.22 -5.53
N ASN A 49 10.23 -8.13 -4.86
CA ASN A 49 10.61 -6.77 -5.21
C ASN A 49 10.94 -5.92 -3.96
N PRO A 50 12.22 -5.65 -3.67
CA PRO A 50 12.65 -4.88 -2.50
C PRO A 50 12.33 -3.37 -2.58
N MET A 51 11.88 -2.89 -3.74
CA MET A 51 11.37 -1.52 -3.88
C MET A 51 9.96 -1.38 -3.27
N ILE A 52 9.17 -2.46 -3.21
CA ILE A 52 7.81 -2.47 -2.68
C ILE A 52 7.81 -2.74 -1.18
N ALA A 53 8.53 -3.77 -0.74
CA ALA A 53 8.64 -4.14 0.68
C ALA A 53 10.09 -4.52 1.02
N GLU A 54 10.49 -4.26 2.25
CA GLU A 54 11.78 -4.67 2.80
C GLU A 54 11.54 -5.60 3.99
N VAL A 55 12.41 -6.59 4.19
CA VAL A 55 12.26 -7.56 5.28
C VAL A 55 13.54 -7.63 6.09
N THR A 56 13.41 -7.61 7.40
CA THR A 56 14.50 -7.79 8.35
C THR A 56 14.19 -8.96 9.27
N MET A 57 15.12 -9.91 9.40
CA MET A 57 15.00 -10.98 10.39
C MET A 57 15.24 -10.41 11.79
N VAL A 58 14.25 -10.58 12.67
CA VAL A 58 14.36 -10.21 14.09
C VAL A 58 15.03 -11.36 14.85
N ASP A 59 14.60 -12.58 14.56
CA ASP A 59 15.21 -13.83 14.98
C ASP A 59 15.02 -14.87 13.88
N ASN A 60 15.31 -16.15 14.16
CA ASN A 60 15.23 -17.21 13.15
C ASN A 60 13.78 -17.59 12.75
N GLN A 61 12.75 -17.15 13.46
CA GLN A 61 11.35 -17.47 13.15
C GLN A 61 10.44 -16.22 13.09
N THR A 62 11.00 -15.04 13.29
CA THR A 62 10.27 -13.77 13.33
C THR A 62 10.91 -12.78 12.37
N VAL A 63 10.10 -12.16 11.51
CA VAL A 63 10.57 -11.13 10.57
C VAL A 63 9.72 -9.87 10.68
N ALA A 64 10.36 -8.73 10.51
CA ALA A 64 9.71 -7.44 10.36
C ALA A 64 9.66 -7.09 8.87
N VAL A 65 8.47 -6.79 8.37
CA VAL A 65 8.21 -6.40 6.98
C VAL A 65 7.86 -4.92 6.95
N LEU A 66 8.68 -4.11 6.28
CA LEU A 66 8.46 -2.68 6.05
C LEU A 66 7.84 -2.45 4.67
N GLY A 67 6.71 -1.75 4.61
CA GLY A 67 6.13 -1.29 3.35
C GLY A 67 6.86 -0.03 2.85
N ARG A 68 7.51 -0.10 1.68
CA ARG A 68 8.25 1.03 1.10
C ARG A 68 7.44 1.78 0.04
N MET A 69 6.84 1.05 -0.89
CA MET A 69 6.06 1.65 -1.99
C MET A 69 4.82 0.84 -2.31
N MET A 70 3.84 1.50 -2.92
CA MET A 70 2.58 0.89 -3.36
C MET A 70 2.80 -0.21 -4.38
N GLY A 71 2.19 -1.35 -4.12
CA GLY A 71 2.28 -2.48 -5.01
C GLY A 71 1.98 -3.81 -4.32
N GLN A 72 2.27 -4.87 -5.07
CA GLN A 72 2.17 -6.25 -4.60
C GLN A 72 3.51 -6.93 -4.83
N THR A 73 3.94 -7.69 -3.85
CA THR A 73 5.13 -8.55 -3.93
C THR A 73 4.88 -9.79 -3.09
N ASN A 74 5.90 -10.62 -2.90
CA ASN A 74 5.85 -11.77 -2.03
C ASN A 74 7.17 -11.89 -1.26
N ILE A 75 7.09 -12.60 -0.14
CA ILE A 75 8.23 -12.95 0.69
C ILE A 75 8.31 -14.46 0.75
N ILE A 76 9.49 -14.99 0.50
CA ILE A 76 9.80 -16.43 0.59
C ILE A 76 10.88 -16.60 1.64
N ALA A 77 10.65 -17.49 2.60
CA ALA A 77 11.62 -17.87 3.61
C ALA A 77 12.07 -19.31 3.38
N LEU A 78 13.39 -19.54 3.43
CA LEU A 78 14.01 -20.85 3.25
C LEU A 78 14.75 -21.30 4.51
N ASP A 79 14.74 -22.61 4.78
CA ASP A 79 15.56 -23.23 5.82
C ASP A 79 17.05 -23.38 5.39
N LYS A 80 17.88 -24.00 6.24
CA LYS A 80 19.30 -24.27 5.93
C LYS A 80 19.52 -25.21 4.75
N ALA A 81 18.57 -26.08 4.45
CA ALA A 81 18.63 -27.02 3.34
C ALA A 81 18.11 -26.42 2.03
N GLY A 82 17.57 -25.19 2.08
CA GLY A 82 17.00 -24.49 0.93
C GLY A 82 15.53 -24.85 0.67
N ASN A 83 14.86 -25.53 1.61
CA ASN A 83 13.43 -25.81 1.48
C ASN A 83 12.63 -24.56 1.83
N GLU A 84 11.55 -24.32 1.10
CA GLU A 84 10.58 -23.27 1.39
C GLU A 84 9.83 -23.59 2.69
N VAL A 85 9.98 -22.72 3.68
CA VAL A 85 9.28 -22.83 4.97
C VAL A 85 8.16 -21.81 5.11
N HIS A 86 8.16 -20.76 4.29
CA HIS A 86 7.10 -19.77 4.27
C HIS A 86 7.07 -19.06 2.91
N ASN A 87 5.88 -18.81 2.38
CA ASN A 87 5.70 -18.05 1.15
C ASN A 87 4.37 -17.32 1.19
N GLN A 88 4.43 -15.99 1.16
CA GLN A 88 3.28 -15.15 1.41
C GLN A 88 3.23 -13.97 0.46
N ASN A 89 2.04 -13.69 -0.07
CA ASN A 89 1.81 -12.47 -0.85
C ASN A 89 1.66 -11.26 0.08
N VAL A 90 2.35 -10.18 -0.26
CA VAL A 90 2.35 -8.91 0.47
C VAL A 90 1.77 -7.82 -0.42
N ALA A 91 0.70 -7.19 0.04
CA ALA A 91 0.15 -6.00 -0.56
C ALA A 91 0.51 -4.78 0.28
N VAL A 92 1.21 -3.82 -0.32
CA VAL A 92 1.51 -2.54 0.33
C VAL A 92 0.51 -1.50 -0.15
N ARG A 93 -0.21 -0.89 0.80
CA ARG A 93 -1.31 0.05 0.56
C ARG A 93 -1.02 1.40 1.20
N LEU A 94 -1.68 2.45 0.72
CA LEU A 94 -1.51 3.78 1.28
C LEU A 94 -1.91 3.71 2.74
N ASN A 95 -1.14 4.36 3.59
CA ASN A 95 -1.53 4.54 4.97
C ASN A 95 -2.64 5.60 5.04
N ASP A 96 -3.87 5.22 4.70
CA ASP A 96 -5.03 6.11 4.72
C ASP A 96 -5.77 6.09 6.06
N GLN A 97 -5.38 5.20 6.99
CA GLN A 97 -6.09 4.98 8.26
C GLN A 97 -6.13 6.23 9.16
N GLN A 98 -5.30 7.23 8.86
CA GLN A 98 -5.23 8.50 9.58
C GLN A 98 -5.21 9.70 8.62
N ILE A 99 -5.50 9.49 7.33
CA ILE A 99 -5.49 10.56 6.35
C ILE A 99 -6.93 10.89 5.94
N VAL A 100 -7.30 12.17 6.06
CA VAL A 100 -8.62 12.67 5.66
C VAL A 100 -8.43 13.76 4.62
N THR A 101 -9.07 13.61 3.47
CA THR A 101 -9.12 14.66 2.45
C THR A 101 -10.45 15.40 2.50
N LEU A 102 -10.40 16.70 2.82
CA LEU A 102 -11.54 17.61 2.83
C LEU A 102 -11.65 18.32 1.48
N TYR A 103 -12.80 18.16 0.83
CA TYR A 103 -13.15 18.93 -0.37
C TYR A 103 -13.98 20.16 0.02
N LYS A 104 -13.38 21.35 -0.01
CA LYS A 104 -14.08 22.59 0.32
C LYS A 104 -14.39 23.41 -0.93
N GLY A 105 -15.53 23.13 -1.56
CA GLY A 105 -16.08 23.94 -2.66
C GLY A 105 -15.04 24.30 -3.72
N ASN A 106 -14.80 25.61 -3.92
CA ASN A 106 -13.86 26.15 -4.90
C ASN A 106 -12.38 26.14 -4.46
N VAL A 107 -12.07 25.70 -3.23
CA VAL A 107 -10.71 25.66 -2.66
C VAL A 107 -10.00 24.33 -2.96
N GLY A 108 -10.68 23.37 -3.59
CA GLY A 108 -10.10 22.07 -3.94
C GLY A 108 -9.89 21.13 -2.75
N PRO A 109 -9.21 19.98 -2.97
CA PRO A 109 -8.89 19.03 -1.90
C PRO A 109 -7.82 19.58 -0.97
N ARG A 110 -7.99 19.33 0.34
CA ARG A 110 -6.97 19.49 1.37
C ARG A 110 -6.87 18.24 2.22
N THR A 111 -5.67 17.76 2.41
CA THR A 111 -5.39 16.51 3.10
C THR A 111 -4.84 16.78 4.51
N PHE A 112 -5.32 15.99 5.46
CA PHE A 112 -5.01 16.11 6.89
C PHE A 112 -4.55 14.77 7.44
N SER A 113 -3.59 14.79 8.37
CA SER A 113 -3.20 13.64 9.18
C SER A 113 -3.84 13.76 10.57
N CYS A 114 -4.56 12.72 11.00
CA CYS A 114 -5.41 12.73 12.19
C CYS A 114 -4.92 11.72 13.24
N ALA A 115 -4.40 12.22 14.36
CA ALA A 115 -4.12 11.42 15.56
C ALA A 115 -3.82 12.30 16.81
N PRO A 116 -4.73 12.50 17.79
CA PRO A 116 -6.20 12.42 17.78
C PRO A 116 -6.87 13.70 17.25
N ARG A 117 -6.10 14.74 16.94
CA ARG A 117 -6.55 15.95 16.24
C ARG A 117 -6.02 15.89 14.81
N CYS A 118 -6.73 16.52 13.88
CA CYS A 118 -6.31 16.59 12.48
C CYS A 118 -5.43 17.80 12.24
N GLU A 119 -4.22 17.57 11.77
CA GLU A 119 -3.27 18.58 11.34
C GLU A 119 -3.13 18.55 9.82
N TRP A 120 -2.99 19.73 9.22
CA TRP A 120 -2.82 19.83 7.77
C TRP A 120 -1.47 19.27 7.36
N MET A 121 -1.46 18.49 6.28
CA MET A 121 -0.25 17.95 5.68
C MET A 121 -0.19 18.26 4.18
N ILE A 122 1.02 18.33 3.64
CA ILE A 122 1.23 18.50 2.20
C ILE A 122 1.06 17.12 1.54
N HIS A 123 0.00 16.94 0.76
CA HIS A 123 -0.26 15.71 0.01
C HIS A 123 -0.23 15.97 -1.50
N PRO A 124 0.43 15.11 -2.30
CA PRO A 124 0.38 15.20 -3.75
C PRO A 124 -1.07 15.17 -4.27
N GLY A 125 -1.47 16.19 -5.02
CA GLY A 125 -2.83 16.34 -5.54
C GLY A 125 -3.69 17.40 -4.83
N ASP A 126 -3.25 17.91 -3.68
CA ASP A 126 -3.84 19.10 -3.07
C ASP A 126 -3.43 20.38 -3.82
N LEU A 127 -4.28 21.41 -3.83
CA LEU A 127 -3.95 22.68 -4.52
C LEU A 127 -2.70 23.34 -3.94
N ASP A 128 -2.55 23.28 -2.62
CA ASP A 128 -1.43 23.88 -1.89
C ASP A 128 -0.09 23.18 -2.23
N PHE A 129 -0.11 21.93 -2.75
CA PHE A 129 1.10 21.21 -3.16
C PHE A 129 1.84 21.96 -4.26
N LYS A 130 1.12 22.45 -5.29
CA LYS A 130 1.72 23.14 -6.44
C LYS A 130 2.41 24.44 -6.01
N GLU A 131 1.73 25.25 -5.20
CA GLU A 131 2.27 26.53 -4.73
C GLU A 131 3.52 26.32 -3.85
N ILE A 132 3.51 25.31 -2.99
CA ILE A 132 4.68 25.02 -2.13
C ILE A 132 5.84 24.48 -2.96
N HIS A 133 5.59 23.65 -3.98
CA HIS A 133 6.63 23.16 -4.87
C HIS A 133 7.27 24.30 -5.67
N GLU A 134 6.45 25.16 -6.29
CA GLU A 134 6.95 26.34 -7.03
C GLU A 134 7.77 27.27 -6.14
N ASN A 135 7.33 27.49 -4.90
CA ASN A 135 8.06 28.31 -3.94
C ASN A 135 9.36 27.64 -3.45
N ALA A 136 9.40 26.31 -3.35
CA ALA A 136 10.59 25.57 -2.99
C ALA A 136 11.64 25.63 -4.10
N GLU A 137 11.25 25.39 -5.36
CA GLU A 137 12.13 25.53 -6.53
C GLU A 137 12.68 26.96 -6.64
N LYS A 138 11.83 27.97 -6.52
CA LYS A 138 12.25 29.37 -6.56
C LYS A 138 13.24 29.72 -5.45
N LYS A 139 13.10 29.13 -4.26
CA LYS A 139 14.08 29.32 -3.17
C LYS A 139 15.41 28.63 -3.48
N GLN A 140 15.39 27.47 -4.11
CA GLN A 140 16.61 26.80 -4.56
C GLN A 140 17.32 27.64 -5.62
N ASP A 141 16.60 28.13 -6.64
CA ASP A 141 17.16 29.01 -7.67
C ASP A 141 17.80 30.28 -7.10
N LEU A 142 17.14 30.91 -6.11
CA LEU A 142 17.68 32.08 -5.42
C LEU A 142 18.92 31.75 -4.58
N ALA A 143 18.94 30.59 -3.91
CA ALA A 143 20.08 30.14 -3.13
C ALA A 143 21.28 29.80 -4.03
N GLU A 144 21.04 29.14 -5.17
CA GLU A 144 22.06 28.84 -6.17
C GLU A 144 22.61 30.12 -6.83
N GLY A 145 21.73 31.06 -7.16
CA GLY A 145 22.11 32.37 -7.69
C GLY A 145 22.92 33.21 -6.71
N ALA A 146 22.59 33.18 -5.41
CA ALA A 146 23.35 33.85 -4.36
C ALA A 146 24.69 33.15 -4.05
N ALA A 147 24.75 31.83 -4.19
CA ALA A 147 25.98 31.05 -4.01
C ALA A 147 26.89 31.06 -5.26
N GLY A 148 26.45 31.61 -6.38
CA GLY A 148 27.18 31.60 -7.66
C GLY A 148 27.35 30.20 -8.27
N LEU A 149 26.58 29.22 -7.79
CA LEU A 149 26.61 27.84 -8.26
C LEU A 149 25.60 27.68 -9.40
N SER A 150 25.93 28.17 -10.60
CA SER A 150 25.13 27.87 -11.80
C SER A 150 25.40 26.42 -12.25
N GLY A 151 24.79 25.46 -11.56
CA GLY A 151 24.83 24.05 -11.90
C GLY A 151 23.52 23.56 -12.49
N LYS A 152 23.05 24.14 -13.60
CA LYS A 152 21.85 23.66 -14.30
C LYS A 152 22.07 22.21 -14.77
N PRO A 153 21.35 21.18 -14.26
CA PRO A 153 21.36 19.87 -14.91
C PRO A 153 20.58 20.00 -16.22
N LYS A 154 21.11 19.40 -17.30
CA LYS A 154 20.40 19.24 -18.57
C LYS A 154 19.20 18.31 -18.42
#